data_AF-A0A4Q5PEU1-F1
#
_entry.id   AF-A0A4Q5PEU1-F1
#
_cell.length_a   1.000
_cell.length_b   1.000
_cell.length_c   1.000
_cell.angle_alpha   90.00
_cell.angle_beta   90.00
_cell.angle_gamma   90.00
#
_symmetry.space_group_name_H-M   'P 1'
#
loop_
_entity.id
_entity.type
_entity.pdbx_description
1 polymer ?
#
loop_
_entity_poly.entity_id
_entity_poly.type
_entity_poly.pdbx_seq_one_letter_code
_entity_poly.pdbx_strand_id
1 'polypeptide(L)'
;VYMDSKAHDIHLAYVSHLSHISSFALGITVLDKQKDETAIFNLAGSGFESTVRLAKSSPDMWNPIFQQNSKNISEALGEYIKQLERFKYCIDTNEYSESYEMMKDANNIRRVLDGMIKI
;
A
#
# COMPACT_ATOMS: atom_id res chain seq x y z
N VAL A 1 -22.85 11.83 -0.24
CA VAL A 1 -23.23 10.49 -0.74
C VAL A 1 -23.72 9.67 0.44
N TYR A 2 -24.99 9.26 0.47
CA TYR A 2 -25.46 8.28 1.46
C TYR A 2 -24.99 6.91 0.98
N MET A 3 -24.07 6.30 1.71
CA MET A 3 -23.49 4.99 1.40
C MET A 3 -23.91 4.03 2.51
N ASP A 4 -24.37 2.83 2.16
CA ASP A 4 -24.64 1.79 3.16
C ASP A 4 -23.35 1.46 3.93
N SER A 5 -23.49 1.22 5.22
CA SER A 5 -22.41 0.88 6.15
C SER A 5 -21.45 -0.19 5.60
N LYS A 6 -21.99 -1.23 4.94
CA LYS A 6 -21.19 -2.30 4.34
C LYS A 6 -20.36 -1.84 3.15
N ALA A 7 -20.93 -1.00 2.29
CA ALA A 7 -20.21 -0.46 1.12
C ALA A 7 -19.11 0.50 1.58
N HIS A 8 -19.39 1.33 2.58
CA HIS A 8 -18.41 2.22 3.19
C HIS A 8 -17.18 1.47 3.75
N ASP A 9 -17.39 0.38 4.48
CA ASP A 9 -16.30 -0.39 5.09
C ASP A 9 -15.42 -1.11 4.05
N ILE A 10 -16.01 -1.58 2.96
CA ILE A 10 -15.27 -2.14 1.82
C ILE A 10 -14.42 -1.05 1.17
N HIS A 11 -14.99 0.12 0.89
CA HIS A 11 -14.22 1.23 0.30
C HIS A 11 -13.08 1.69 1.20
N LEU A 12 -13.30 1.81 2.51
CA LEU A 12 -12.24 2.16 3.46
C LEU A 12 -11.13 1.11 3.52
N ALA A 13 -11.45 -0.18 3.40
CA ALA A 13 -10.45 -1.24 3.37
C ALA A 13 -9.47 -1.03 2.20
N TYR A 14 -9.96 -0.75 0.99
CA TYR A 14 -9.13 -0.57 -0.20
C TYR A 14 -8.41 0.78 -0.26
N VAL A 15 -9.04 1.87 0.18
CA VAL A 15 -8.51 3.23 -0.02
C VAL A 15 -7.72 3.76 1.18
N SER A 16 -8.02 3.30 2.41
CA SER A 16 -7.43 3.83 3.64
C SER A 16 -6.65 2.79 4.45
N HIS A 17 -7.26 1.65 4.76
CA HIS A 17 -6.62 0.69 5.67
C HIS A 17 -5.44 -0.01 5.00
N LEU A 18 -5.61 -0.40 3.73
CA LEU A 18 -4.56 -1.06 2.96
C LEU A 18 -3.32 -0.17 2.83
N SER A 19 -3.47 1.14 2.59
CA SER A 19 -2.33 2.06 2.47
C SER A 19 -1.53 2.18 3.76
N HIS A 20 -2.19 2.13 4.93
CA HIS A 20 -1.50 2.06 6.23
C HIS A 20 -0.73 0.77 6.39
N ILE A 21 -1.35 -0.38 6.10
CA ILE A 21 -0.70 -1.69 6.18
C ILE A 21 0.51 -1.76 5.26
N SER A 22 0.40 -1.33 4.01
CA SER A 22 1.52 -1.29 3.06
C SER A 22 2.66 -0.40 3.57
N SER A 23 2.33 0.74 4.17
CA SER A 23 3.33 1.66 4.74
C SER A 23 4.05 1.04 5.93
N PHE A 24 3.32 0.44 6.89
CA PHE A 24 3.89 -0.27 8.03
C PHE A 24 4.78 -1.44 7.57
N ALA A 25 4.28 -2.28 6.66
CA ALA A 25 5.00 -3.45 6.15
C ALA A 25 6.30 -3.06 5.44
N LEU A 26 6.28 -2.01 4.61
CA LEU A 26 7.47 -1.49 3.97
C LEU A 26 8.47 -0.94 5.01
N GLY A 27 8.01 -0.18 6.00
CA GLY A 27 8.84 0.34 7.08
C GLY A 27 9.53 -0.77 7.88
N ILE A 28 8.78 -1.79 8.30
CA ILE A 28 9.31 -2.97 9.01
C ILE A 28 10.35 -3.69 8.15
N THR A 29 10.05 -3.93 6.87
CA THR A 29 10.97 -4.63 5.95
C THR A 29 12.33 -3.94 5.86
N VAL A 30 12.34 -2.60 5.80
CA VAL A 30 13.58 -1.82 5.75
C VAL A 30 14.33 -1.91 7.08
N LEU A 31 13.64 -1.74 8.22
CA LEU A 31 14.26 -1.83 9.55
C LEU A 31 14.85 -3.23 9.81
N ASP A 32 14.20 -4.30 9.37
CA ASP A 32 14.66 -5.67 9.56
C ASP A 32 15.90 -6.00 8.72
N LYS A 33 16.03 -5.41 7.52
CA LYS A 33 17.09 -5.72 6.57
C LYS A 33 18.26 -4.75 6.61
N GLN A 34 18.03 -3.49 6.92
CA GLN A 34 19.04 -2.46 7.01
C GLN A 34 19.29 -2.13 8.49
N LYS A 35 20.29 -2.78 9.10
CA LYS A 35 20.65 -2.54 10.51
C LYS A 35 21.46 -1.26 10.73
N ASP A 36 22.00 -0.69 9.66
CA ASP A 36 22.69 0.59 9.71
C ASP A 36 21.70 1.70 9.43
N GLU A 37 21.25 2.37 10.49
CA GLU A 37 20.35 3.52 10.42
C GLU A 37 20.92 4.63 9.52
N THR A 38 22.24 4.81 9.51
CA THR A 38 22.93 5.81 8.68
C THR A 38 22.77 5.48 7.20
N ALA A 39 22.82 4.20 6.83
CA ALA A 39 22.57 3.75 5.46
C ALA A 39 21.10 3.93 5.05
N ILE A 40 20.15 3.70 5.98
CA ILE A 40 18.73 4.00 5.76
C ILE A 40 18.57 5.50 5.47
N PHE A 41 19.07 6.38 6.33
CA PHE A 41 18.91 7.83 6.16
C PHE A 41 19.58 8.37 4.89
N ASN A 42 20.74 7.83 4.51
CA ASN A 42 21.46 8.27 3.32
C ASN A 42 20.84 7.80 2.00
N LEU A 43 20.16 6.63 2.00
CA LEU A 43 19.52 6.05 0.80
C LEU A 43 18.01 6.33 0.73
N ALA A 44 17.38 6.63 1.86
CA ALA A 44 15.99 7.07 1.95
C ALA A 44 15.86 8.50 1.41
N GLY A 45 15.87 8.62 0.09
CA GLY A 45 15.46 9.86 -0.56
C GLY A 45 14.01 10.24 -0.22
N SER A 46 13.61 11.45 -0.57
CA SER A 46 12.26 12.00 -0.33
C SER A 46 11.12 11.10 -0.81
N GLY A 47 11.34 10.29 -1.86
CA GLY A 47 10.38 9.31 -2.35
C GLY A 47 10.08 8.20 -1.34
N PHE A 48 11.09 7.65 -0.67
CA PHE A 48 10.88 6.63 0.36
C PHE A 48 10.12 7.21 1.55
N GLU A 49 10.56 8.36 2.07
CA GLU A 49 9.88 9.06 3.18
C GLU A 49 8.39 9.28 2.87
N SER A 50 8.08 9.72 1.65
CA SER A 50 6.70 9.94 1.22
C SER A 50 5.87 8.64 1.19
N THR A 51 6.49 7.51 0.88
CA THR A 51 5.86 6.18 0.79
C THR A 51 5.62 5.58 2.18
N VAL A 52 6.58 5.72 3.10
CA VAL A 52 6.45 5.23 4.48
C VAL A 52 5.83 6.23 5.44
N ARG A 53 5.32 7.37 4.94
CA ARG A 53 4.76 8.44 5.79
C ARG A 53 3.70 7.94 6.78
N LEU A 54 2.84 7.01 6.36
CA LEU A 54 1.75 6.48 7.17
C LEU A 54 2.22 5.47 8.25
N ALA A 55 3.43 4.92 8.12
CA ALA A 55 4.02 4.02 9.11
C ALA A 55 4.27 4.69 10.47
N LYS A 56 4.23 6.03 10.52
CA LYS A 56 4.34 6.82 11.77
C LYS A 56 3.01 6.91 12.53
N SER A 57 1.93 6.32 12.02
CA SER A 57 0.61 6.39 12.64
C SER A 57 0.53 5.58 13.94
N SER A 58 -0.30 6.04 14.88
CA SER A 58 -0.40 5.42 16.20
C SER A 58 -0.96 3.98 16.15
N PRO A 59 -0.25 3.00 16.75
CA PRO A 59 -0.77 1.64 16.91
C PRO A 59 -2.06 1.59 17.73
N ASP A 60 -2.20 2.43 18.76
CA ASP A 60 -3.41 2.50 19.60
C ASP A 60 -4.64 2.91 18.80
N MET A 61 -4.45 3.69 17.73
CA MET A 61 -5.52 4.08 16.82
C MET A 61 -5.79 3.00 15.77
N TRP A 62 -4.75 2.48 15.13
CA TRP A 62 -4.90 1.61 13.95
C TRP A 62 -5.20 0.15 14.29
N ASN A 63 -4.72 -0.36 15.43
CA ASN A 63 -4.99 -1.74 15.82
C ASN A 63 -6.50 -2.01 16.02
N PRO A 64 -7.26 -1.16 16.75
CA PRO A 64 -8.72 -1.31 16.81
C PRO A 64 -9.42 -1.20 15.45
N ILE A 65 -8.97 -0.31 14.56
CA ILE A 65 -9.53 -0.18 13.21
C ILE A 65 -9.35 -1.47 12.41
N PHE A 66 -8.17 -2.08 12.49
CA PHE A 66 -7.90 -3.36 11.84
C PHE A 66 -8.76 -4.50 12.40
N GLN A 67 -8.98 -4.52 13.72
CA GLN A 67 -9.86 -5.50 14.35
C GLN A 67 -11.31 -5.35 13.87
N GLN A 68 -11.83 -4.11 13.85
CA GLN A 68 -13.22 -3.81 13.50
C GLN A 68 -13.55 -4.15 12.04
N ASN A 69 -12.61 -3.92 11.10
CA ASN A 69 -12.84 -4.16 9.67
C ASN A 69 -12.01 -5.33 9.10
N SER A 70 -11.63 -6.27 9.97
CA SER A 70 -10.68 -7.36 9.68
C SER A 70 -11.03 -8.19 8.44
N LYS A 71 -12.31 -8.51 8.23
CA LYS A 71 -12.75 -9.29 7.07
C LYS A 71 -12.45 -8.59 5.74
N ASN A 72 -12.89 -7.34 5.60
CA ASN A 72 -12.68 -6.58 4.36
C ASN A 72 -11.20 -6.25 4.15
N ILE A 73 -10.49 -5.95 5.24
CA ILE A 73 -9.04 -5.74 5.21
C ILE A 73 -8.31 -7.00 4.73
N SER A 74 -8.66 -8.17 5.26
CA SER A 74 -8.02 -9.43 4.87
C SER A 74 -8.22 -9.72 3.38
N GLU A 75 -9.40 -9.43 2.84
CA GLU A 75 -9.69 -9.60 1.42
C GLU A 75 -8.85 -8.62 0.57
N ALA A 76 -8.90 -7.32 0.91
CA ALA A 76 -8.12 -6.30 0.20
C ALA A 76 -6.61 -6.54 0.27
N LEU A 77 -6.10 -6.97 1.43
CA LEU A 77 -4.70 -7.31 1.63
C LEU A 77 -4.30 -8.54 0.82
N GLY A 78 -5.17 -9.55 0.73
CA GLY A 78 -4.94 -10.72 -0.12
C GLY A 78 -4.80 -10.35 -1.59
N GLU A 79 -5.67 -9.48 -2.12
CA GLU A 79 -5.54 -8.98 -3.49
C GLU A 79 -4.25 -8.18 -3.70
N TYR A 80 -3.84 -7.38 -2.71
CA TYR A 80 -2.57 -6.64 -2.77
C TYR A 80 -1.35 -7.57 -2.78
N ILE A 81 -1.34 -8.60 -1.93
CA ILE A 81 -0.26 -9.60 -1.89
C ILE A 81 -0.11 -10.28 -3.24
N LYS A 82 -1.20 -10.65 -3.92
CA LYS A 82 -1.13 -11.23 -5.28
C LYS A 82 -0.42 -10.31 -6.27
N GLN A 83 -0.63 -8.99 -6.20
CA GLN A 83 0.08 -8.04 -7.06
C GLN A 83 1.58 -7.99 -6.73
N LEU A 84 1.95 -8.02 -5.46
CA LEU A 84 3.35 -8.08 -5.02
C LEU A 84 4.03 -9.38 -5.48
N GLU A 85 3.36 -10.51 -5.32
CA GLU A 85 3.84 -11.82 -5.78
C GLU A 85 4.02 -11.85 -7.29
N ARG A 86 3.11 -11.24 -8.06
CA ARG A 86 3.22 -11.13 -9.51
C ARG A 86 4.42 -10.28 -9.93
N PHE A 87 4.67 -9.15 -9.28
CA PHE A 87 5.89 -8.36 -9.51
C PHE A 87 7.14 -9.16 -9.16
N LYS A 88 7.13 -9.87 -8.02
CA LYS A 88 8.24 -10.71 -7.60
C LYS A 88 8.52 -11.81 -8.63
N TYR A 89 7.48 -12.49 -9.10
CA TYR A 89 7.59 -13.52 -10.14
C TYR A 89 8.25 -12.96 -11.39
N CYS A 90 7.77 -11.81 -11.90
CA CYS A 90 8.35 -11.18 -13.09
C CYS A 90 9.85 -10.89 -12.92
N ILE A 91 10.27 -10.44 -11.72
CA ILE A 91 11.69 -10.17 -11.41
C ILE A 91 12.48 -11.48 -11.36
N ASP A 92 11.98 -12.50 -10.67
CA ASP A 92 12.66 -13.80 -10.51
C ASP A 92 12.84 -14.52 -11.87
N THR A 93 11.88 -14.36 -12.79
CA THR A 93 11.86 -15.04 -14.09
C THR A 93 12.35 -14.16 -15.24
N ASN A 94 12.74 -12.91 -15.00
CA ASN A 94 13.13 -11.91 -16.01
C ASN A 94 12.02 -11.56 -17.03
N GLU A 95 10.74 -11.70 -16.64
CA GLU A 95 9.58 -11.32 -17.45
C GLU A 95 9.32 -9.80 -17.35
N TYR A 96 10.31 -8.99 -17.76
CA TYR A 96 10.25 -7.54 -17.61
C TYR A 96 9.13 -6.88 -18.44
N SER A 97 8.71 -7.49 -19.55
CA SER A 97 7.58 -7.04 -20.36
C SER A 97 6.27 -7.07 -19.57
N GLU A 98 6.04 -8.12 -18.78
CA GLU A 98 4.85 -8.22 -17.93
C GLU A 98 4.87 -7.16 -16.83
N SER A 99 6.01 -6.99 -16.15
CA SER A 99 6.15 -5.95 -15.13
C SER A 99 5.92 -4.53 -15.69
N TYR A 100 6.33 -4.29 -16.95
CA TYR A 100 6.11 -3.02 -17.63
C TYR A 100 4.62 -2.76 -17.90
N GLU A 101 3.89 -3.77 -18.38
CA GLU A 101 2.44 -3.64 -18.58
C GLU A 101 1.70 -3.46 -17.25
N MET A 102 2.11 -4.16 -16.18
CA MET A 102 1.56 -3.92 -14.84
C MET A 102 1.76 -2.46 -14.38
N MET A 103 2.93 -1.86 -14.64
CA MET A 103 3.18 -0.45 -14.32
C MET A 103 2.31 0.51 -15.17
N LYS A 104 2.09 0.19 -16.44
CA LYS A 104 1.17 0.95 -17.31
C LYS A 104 -0.26 0.87 -16.80
N ASP A 105 -0.71 -0.31 -16.40
CA ASP A 105 -2.03 -0.50 -15.81
C ASP A 105 -2.19 0.32 -14.54
N ALA A 106 -1.17 0.31 -13.66
CA ALA A 106 -1.16 1.11 -12.45
C ALA A 106 -1.22 2.63 -12.74
N ASN A 107 -0.57 3.12 -13.80
CA ASN A 107 -0.60 4.53 -14.18
C ASN A 107 -2.01 5.06 -14.53
N ASN A 108 -2.95 4.17 -14.87
CA ASN A 108 -4.35 4.55 -15.10
C ASN A 108 -5.03 5.13 -13.83
N ILE A 109 -4.44 4.94 -12.64
CA ILE A 109 -4.90 5.58 -11.40
C ILE A 109 -4.95 7.11 -11.51
N ARG A 110 -4.11 7.72 -12.36
CA ARG A 110 -4.12 9.18 -12.60
C ARG A 110 -5.50 9.69 -12.99
N ARG A 111 -6.23 8.94 -13.83
CA ARG A 111 -7.59 9.31 -14.23
C ARG A 111 -8.55 9.40 -13.04
N VAL A 112 -8.38 8.53 -12.04
CA VAL A 112 -9.17 8.56 -10.81
C VAL A 112 -8.80 9.78 -9.99
N LEU A 113 -7.51 10.04 -9.81
CA LEU A 113 -7.00 11.18 -9.02
C LEU A 113 -7.36 12.54 -9.66
N ASP A 114 -7.23 12.67 -10.98
CA ASP A 114 -7.59 13.88 -11.72
C ASP A 114 -9.09 14.17 -11.67
N GLY A 115 -9.91 13.11 -11.56
CA GLY A 115 -11.35 13.23 -11.32
C GLY A 115 -11.68 13.76 -9.93
N MET A 116 -10.86 13.46 -8.92
CA MET A 116 -11.04 13.97 -7.55
C MET A 116 -10.74 15.46 -7.42
N ILE A 117 -9.86 16.03 -8.26
CA ILE A 117 -9.51 17.46 -8.25
C ILE A 117 -10.66 18.32 -8.83
N LYS A 118 -11.60 17.72 -9.58
CA LYS A 118 -12.69 18.41 -10.29
C LYS A 118 -14.03 18.44 -9.54
N ILE A 119 -14.09 17.93 -8.31
CA ILE A 119 -15.29 17.91 -7.45
C ILE A 119 -15.03 18.80 -6.23
#